data_AF-A0A511ABN5-F1
#
_entry.id   AF-A0A511ABN5-F1
#
_cell.length_a   1.000
_cell.length_b   1.000
_cell.length_c   1.000
_cell.angle_alpha   90.00
_cell.angle_beta   90.00
_cell.angle_gamma   90.00
#
_symmetry.space_group_name_H-M   'P 1'
#
loop_
_entity.id
_entity.type
_entity.pdbx_description
1 polymer ?
#
loop_
_entity_poly.entity_id
_entity_poly.type
_entity_poly.pdbx_seq_one_letter_code
_entity_poly.pdbx_strand_id
1 'polypeptide(L)'
;MNDSENRTDEQGADFFDQLAQGQTREQGSFTIGFRGYDRGEVDAAIAGLRMQVQRADAELAEARAGVDRDVEAVRSEVEAVRSESEERIAESEERIAEIEKQQQERIDEARAEDEKRIAALEADLAAARAQVDEAEQQVTALSNELVDSPRSEEDTEGSRLQFEAVLRVAEEQASVLIQNAAVQAERLLEAAREEADGRRAELAAEVDRVTTQAQHDADQVRLRIDTEYTAHEARIEREAAHATEKVNQAEQEAATIRTEAEKGAAALRSMVTRETTQQRADAEREVREMNARVLEFEETLTRRQDDAQQEFLLLHNQAVAHAERITADANEQVTSSLEHSKRISAKADDYERLMRSQAQAIEADAQVRARETLDRARQKAQKIVSTVTGHTTDVLRDAEDRTRQLRWQQQQLNSFMAEVRELIRPEGVVDTDASDGDTEDADDVDALEEGDEVIEIAPEDEEDDSEESDDDEDEDEDSDEDDD
;
A
#
# COMPACT_ATOMS: atom_id res chain seq x y z
N MET A 1 26.91 -46.55 -33.68
CA MET A 1 25.64 -46.61 -32.90
C MET A 1 25.97 -47.17 -31.53
N ASN A 2 25.10 -46.92 -30.53
CA ASN A 2 25.29 -47.22 -29.10
C ASN A 2 26.20 -46.23 -28.33
N ASP A 3 25.90 -44.93 -28.42
CA ASP A 3 26.43 -43.91 -27.48
C ASP A 3 25.43 -42.73 -27.32
N SER A 4 24.13 -43.02 -27.44
CA SER A 4 23.05 -42.03 -27.56
C SER A 4 21.80 -42.35 -26.72
N GLU A 5 21.71 -43.56 -26.15
CA GLU A 5 20.53 -44.03 -25.40
C GLU A 5 20.61 -43.72 -23.89
N ASN A 6 21.76 -43.24 -23.38
CA ASN A 6 22.00 -42.99 -21.95
C ASN A 6 21.93 -41.50 -21.55
N ARG A 7 21.34 -40.62 -22.37
CA ARG A 7 21.21 -39.17 -22.07
C ARG A 7 19.81 -38.71 -21.67
N THR A 8 18.78 -39.48 -21.99
CA THR A 8 17.39 -39.17 -21.63
C THR A 8 17.09 -39.45 -20.16
N ASP A 9 17.65 -40.53 -19.61
CA ASP A 9 17.36 -40.96 -18.24
C ASP A 9 17.99 -40.04 -17.19
N GLU A 10 19.17 -39.47 -17.47
CA GLU A 10 19.81 -38.47 -16.60
C GLU A 10 18.98 -37.18 -16.50
N GLN A 11 18.43 -36.70 -17.62
CA GLN A 11 17.57 -35.50 -17.64
C GLN A 11 16.23 -35.72 -16.93
N GLY A 12 15.65 -36.91 -17.04
CA GLY A 12 14.44 -37.28 -16.29
C GLY A 12 14.68 -37.36 -14.77
N ALA A 13 15.84 -37.88 -14.36
CA ALA A 13 16.24 -37.91 -12.96
C ALA A 13 16.50 -36.49 -12.40
N ASP A 14 17.25 -35.66 -13.12
CA ASP A 14 17.53 -34.27 -12.73
C ASP A 14 16.24 -33.44 -12.60
N PHE A 15 15.26 -33.61 -13.51
CA PHE A 15 13.97 -32.92 -13.41
C PHE A 15 13.22 -33.29 -12.13
N PHE A 16 13.12 -34.59 -11.81
CA PHE A 16 12.43 -35.05 -10.60
C PHE A 16 13.17 -34.68 -9.32
N ASP A 17 14.50 -34.72 -9.30
CA ASP A 17 15.27 -34.30 -8.12
C ASP A 17 15.27 -32.77 -7.96
N GLN A 18 15.20 -31.99 -9.04
CA GLN A 18 15.00 -30.53 -9.01
C GLN A 18 13.58 -30.10 -8.60
N LEU A 19 12.61 -31.02 -8.66
CA LEU A 19 11.25 -30.85 -8.15
C LEU A 19 11.10 -31.37 -6.70
N ALA A 20 11.85 -32.41 -6.32
CA ALA A 20 11.82 -33.05 -5.01
C ALA A 20 12.77 -32.40 -3.98
N GLN A 21 13.97 -31.98 -4.40
CA GLN A 21 14.66 -30.85 -3.79
C GLN A 21 13.78 -29.63 -4.05
N GLY A 22 12.83 -29.39 -3.15
CA GLY A 22 11.84 -28.34 -3.33
C GLY A 22 12.50 -26.99 -3.52
N GLN A 23 12.64 -26.55 -4.78
CA GLN A 23 12.81 -25.15 -5.11
C GLN A 23 11.50 -24.42 -4.78
N THR A 24 11.33 -24.15 -3.48
CA THR A 24 11.27 -22.76 -3.08
C THR A 24 12.45 -22.02 -3.70
N ARG A 25 12.33 -21.69 -5.00
CA ARG A 25 12.84 -20.42 -5.52
C ARG A 25 12.45 -19.42 -4.46
N GLU A 26 13.45 -18.75 -3.88
CA GLU A 26 13.24 -17.92 -2.70
C GLU A 26 12.00 -17.06 -2.93
N GLN A 27 10.92 -17.36 -2.19
CA GLN A 27 9.68 -16.60 -2.29
C GLN A 27 9.97 -15.31 -1.56
N GLY A 28 10.68 -14.42 -2.28
CA GLY A 28 11.31 -13.24 -1.75
C GLY A 28 10.28 -12.51 -0.92
N SER A 29 10.56 -12.39 0.37
CA SER A 29 9.65 -11.77 1.32
C SER A 29 9.43 -10.33 0.87
N PHE A 30 8.30 -10.09 0.20
CA PHE A 30 7.99 -8.80 -0.42
C PHE A 30 8.19 -7.69 0.62
N THR A 31 8.70 -6.54 0.18
CA THR A 31 8.99 -5.41 1.06
C THR A 31 7.71 -4.97 1.77
N ILE A 32 7.71 -4.96 3.10
CA ILE A 32 6.55 -4.53 3.90
C ILE A 32 6.65 -3.02 4.14
N GLY A 33 5.70 -2.27 3.58
CA GLY A 33 5.52 -0.84 3.85
C GLY A 33 4.41 -0.55 4.85
N PHE A 34 4.20 0.74 5.14
CA PHE A 34 3.22 1.27 6.12
C PHE A 34 1.75 0.88 5.89
N ARG A 35 1.42 0.23 4.76
CA ARG A 35 0.06 -0.21 4.38
C ARG A 35 0.01 -1.67 3.92
N GLY A 36 1.03 -2.46 4.27
CA GLY A 36 1.26 -3.82 3.79
C GLY A 36 2.34 -3.90 2.71
N TYR A 37 2.39 -5.02 2.00
CA TYR A 37 3.41 -5.29 0.98
C TYR A 37 3.46 -4.26 -0.14
N ASP A 38 4.66 -4.03 -0.70
CA ASP A 38 4.85 -3.25 -1.90
C ASP A 38 4.08 -3.91 -3.05
N ARG A 39 3.02 -3.21 -3.46
CA ARG A 39 2.14 -3.64 -4.55
C ARG A 39 2.91 -3.74 -5.87
N GLY A 40 3.91 -2.90 -6.10
CA GLY A 40 4.75 -2.95 -7.30
C GLY A 40 5.51 -4.26 -7.40
N GLU A 41 6.09 -4.75 -6.31
CA GLU A 41 6.78 -6.05 -6.27
C GLU A 41 5.80 -7.23 -6.50
N VAL A 42 4.63 -7.21 -5.85
CA VAL A 42 3.62 -8.27 -5.99
C VAL A 42 2.99 -8.28 -7.40
N ASP A 43 2.60 -7.12 -7.93
CA ASP A 43 2.08 -7.00 -9.31
C ASP A 43 3.18 -7.35 -10.33
N ALA A 44 4.47 -7.07 -10.07
CA ALA A 44 5.60 -7.50 -10.89
C ALA A 44 5.84 -9.02 -10.85
N ALA A 45 5.75 -9.66 -9.68
CA ALA A 45 5.86 -11.13 -9.57
C ALA A 45 4.72 -11.84 -10.32
N ILE A 46 3.49 -11.32 -10.20
CA ILE A 46 2.32 -11.83 -10.95
C ILE A 46 2.47 -11.54 -12.46
N ALA A 47 3.06 -10.40 -12.85
CA ALA A 47 3.41 -10.13 -14.24
C ALA A 47 4.47 -11.09 -14.77
N GLY A 48 5.50 -11.44 -13.98
CA GLY A 48 6.50 -12.45 -14.32
C GLY A 48 5.88 -13.82 -14.60
N LEU A 49 4.96 -14.28 -13.75
CA LEU A 49 4.21 -15.53 -13.98
C LEU A 49 3.35 -15.47 -15.26
N ARG A 50 2.70 -14.32 -15.54
CA ARG A 50 1.97 -14.11 -16.80
C ARG A 50 2.88 -14.13 -18.03
N MET A 51 4.06 -13.53 -17.95
CA MET A 51 5.06 -13.55 -19.02
C MET A 51 5.61 -14.98 -19.27
N GLN A 52 5.77 -15.79 -18.22
CA GLN A 52 6.15 -17.20 -18.35
C GLN A 52 5.07 -18.02 -19.07
N VAL A 53 3.79 -17.82 -18.74
CA VAL A 53 2.67 -18.45 -19.47
C VAL A 53 2.61 -17.99 -20.93
N GLN A 54 2.69 -16.68 -21.18
CA GLN A 54 2.70 -16.14 -22.55
C GLN A 54 3.87 -16.65 -23.38
N ARG A 55 5.04 -16.85 -22.75
CA ARG A 55 6.20 -17.46 -23.39
C ARG A 55 5.94 -18.93 -23.74
N ALA A 56 5.44 -19.74 -22.81
CA ALA A 56 5.17 -21.15 -23.05
C ALA A 56 4.07 -21.36 -24.12
N ASP A 57 3.02 -20.53 -24.12
CA ASP A 57 1.98 -20.57 -25.16
C ASP A 57 2.51 -20.09 -26.54
N ALA A 58 3.51 -19.20 -26.58
CA ALA A 58 4.19 -18.79 -27.81
C ALA A 58 5.17 -19.87 -28.32
N GLU A 59 5.92 -20.52 -27.44
CA GLU A 59 6.81 -21.64 -27.77
C GLU A 59 6.00 -22.86 -28.27
N LEU A 60 4.81 -23.11 -27.70
CA LEU A 60 3.84 -24.07 -28.22
C LEU A 60 3.28 -23.66 -29.60
N ALA A 61 2.98 -22.39 -29.82
CA ALA A 61 2.52 -21.90 -31.12
C ALA A 61 3.61 -22.02 -32.20
N GLU A 62 4.87 -21.74 -31.87
CA GLU A 62 6.02 -21.94 -32.74
C GLU A 62 6.28 -23.43 -33.02
N ALA A 63 6.15 -24.30 -32.01
CA ALA A 63 6.27 -25.75 -32.18
C ALA A 63 5.19 -26.31 -33.13
N ARG A 64 3.92 -25.91 -32.96
CA ARG A 64 2.82 -26.28 -33.86
C ARG A 64 3.06 -25.75 -35.29
N ALA A 65 3.42 -24.48 -35.44
CA ALA A 65 3.76 -23.90 -36.74
C ALA A 65 5.06 -24.50 -37.36
N GLY A 66 5.92 -25.11 -36.54
CA GLY A 66 7.02 -25.98 -36.97
C GLY A 66 6.49 -27.26 -37.59
N VAL A 67 5.65 -27.99 -36.86
CA VAL A 67 5.06 -29.24 -37.31
C VAL A 67 4.16 -29.08 -38.54
N ASP A 68 3.38 -28.01 -38.65
CA ASP A 68 2.60 -27.72 -39.86
C ASP A 68 3.52 -27.55 -41.10
N ARG A 69 4.65 -26.86 -40.95
CA ARG A 69 5.66 -26.71 -42.01
C ARG A 69 6.38 -28.02 -42.32
N ASP A 70 6.76 -28.79 -41.31
CA ASP A 70 7.42 -30.08 -41.48
C ASP A 70 6.48 -31.06 -42.21
N VAL A 71 5.19 -31.09 -41.85
CA VAL A 71 4.14 -31.89 -42.50
C VAL A 71 3.83 -31.41 -43.93
N GLU A 72 3.84 -30.10 -44.20
CA GLU A 72 3.67 -29.57 -45.56
C GLU A 72 4.87 -29.90 -46.46
N ALA A 73 6.10 -29.74 -45.95
CA ALA A 73 7.32 -30.14 -46.66
C ALA A 73 7.32 -31.64 -46.96
N VAL A 74 7.03 -32.47 -45.96
CA VAL A 74 6.88 -33.93 -46.09
C VAL A 74 5.81 -34.31 -47.13
N ARG A 75 4.65 -33.65 -47.16
CA ARG A 75 3.62 -33.88 -48.20
C ARG A 75 4.13 -33.53 -49.59
N SER A 76 4.84 -32.41 -49.75
CA SER A 76 5.43 -32.02 -51.03
C SER A 76 6.49 -33.03 -51.50
N GLU A 77 7.19 -33.68 -50.57
CA GLU A 77 8.11 -34.78 -50.88
C GLU A 77 7.38 -36.04 -51.35
N VAL A 78 6.25 -36.42 -50.73
CA VAL A 78 5.39 -37.52 -51.24
C VAL A 78 4.96 -37.24 -52.68
N GLU A 79 4.45 -36.03 -52.94
CA GLU A 79 3.91 -35.66 -54.26
C GLU A 79 5.01 -35.62 -55.33
N ALA A 80 6.21 -35.14 -55.00
CA ALA A 80 7.37 -35.17 -55.89
C ALA A 80 7.86 -36.61 -56.18
N VAL A 81 8.10 -37.42 -55.14
CA VAL A 81 8.54 -38.83 -55.28
C VAL A 81 7.51 -39.65 -56.05
N ARG A 82 6.21 -39.40 -55.82
CA ARG A 82 5.12 -40.00 -56.57
C ARG A 82 5.14 -39.59 -58.04
N SER A 83 5.31 -38.31 -58.36
CA SER A 83 5.39 -37.83 -59.74
C SER A 83 6.58 -38.44 -60.49
N GLU A 84 7.76 -38.50 -59.86
CA GLU A 84 8.94 -39.18 -60.43
C GLU A 84 8.69 -40.68 -60.66
N SER A 85 7.96 -41.32 -59.73
CA SER A 85 7.61 -42.74 -59.83
C SER A 85 6.62 -43.02 -60.97
N GLU A 86 5.58 -42.19 -61.13
CA GLU A 86 4.61 -42.30 -62.23
C GLU A 86 5.28 -42.02 -63.60
N GLU A 87 6.21 -41.06 -63.69
CA GLU A 87 7.01 -40.79 -64.90
C GLU A 87 7.95 -41.96 -65.25
N ARG A 88 8.65 -42.54 -64.26
CA ARG A 88 9.50 -43.73 -64.45
C ARG A 88 8.71 -44.97 -64.91
N ILE A 89 7.47 -45.13 -64.46
CA ILE A 89 6.58 -46.21 -64.95
C ILE A 89 6.20 -45.94 -66.41
N ALA A 90 5.76 -44.72 -66.74
CA ALA A 90 5.39 -44.36 -68.12
C ALA A 90 6.55 -44.58 -69.11
N GLU A 91 7.78 -44.18 -68.75
CA GLU A 91 8.97 -44.42 -69.59
C GLU A 91 9.24 -45.92 -69.80
N SER A 92 8.99 -46.76 -68.78
CA SER A 92 9.14 -48.21 -68.91
C SER A 92 8.10 -48.84 -69.84
N GLU A 93 6.87 -48.34 -69.83
CA GLU A 93 5.78 -48.83 -70.68
C GLU A 93 5.95 -48.38 -72.15
N GLU A 94 6.38 -47.14 -72.39
CA GLU A 94 6.72 -46.66 -73.74
C GLU A 94 7.88 -47.47 -74.35
N ARG A 95 8.92 -47.80 -73.55
CA ARG A 95 10.02 -48.66 -73.99
C ARG A 95 9.55 -50.08 -74.36
N ILE A 96 8.61 -50.69 -73.62
CA ILE A 96 8.02 -51.98 -74.01
C ILE A 96 7.29 -51.85 -75.34
N ALA A 97 6.41 -50.84 -75.50
CA ALA A 97 5.61 -50.67 -76.70
C ALA A 97 6.46 -50.48 -77.96
N GLU A 98 7.58 -49.74 -77.87
CA GLU A 98 8.50 -49.57 -78.99
C GLU A 98 9.32 -50.86 -79.27
N ILE A 99 9.69 -51.64 -78.25
CA ILE A 99 10.34 -52.95 -78.42
C ILE A 99 9.40 -53.95 -79.13
N GLU A 100 8.13 -54.04 -78.69
CA GLU A 100 7.11 -54.90 -79.28
C GLU A 100 6.84 -54.50 -80.74
N LYS A 101 6.73 -53.19 -81.02
CA LYS A 101 6.60 -52.66 -82.39
C LYS A 101 7.79 -53.02 -83.28
N GLN A 102 9.02 -52.80 -82.83
CA GLN A 102 10.23 -53.16 -83.59
C GLN A 102 10.33 -54.67 -83.84
N GLN A 103 9.88 -55.50 -82.90
CA GLN A 103 9.83 -56.95 -83.07
C GLN A 103 8.77 -57.36 -84.11
N GLN A 104 7.60 -56.74 -84.11
CA GLN A 104 6.56 -57.00 -85.09
C GLN A 104 6.99 -56.55 -86.51
N GLU A 105 7.63 -55.39 -86.62
CA GLU A 105 8.21 -54.89 -87.88
C GLU A 105 9.24 -55.89 -88.45
N ARG A 106 10.18 -56.39 -87.61
CA ARG A 106 11.14 -57.44 -88.00
C ARG A 106 10.47 -58.74 -88.48
N ILE A 107 9.39 -59.17 -87.82
CA ILE A 107 8.64 -60.39 -88.20
C ILE A 107 8.01 -60.21 -89.58
N ASP A 108 7.37 -59.08 -89.85
CA ASP A 108 6.66 -58.86 -91.11
C ASP A 108 7.60 -58.55 -92.28
N GLU A 109 8.76 -57.93 -92.04
CA GLU A 109 9.85 -57.85 -93.02
C GLU A 109 10.34 -59.25 -93.43
N ALA A 110 10.68 -60.11 -92.46
CA ALA A 110 11.16 -61.47 -92.72
C ALA A 110 10.12 -62.32 -93.47
N ARG A 111 8.84 -62.26 -93.07
CA ARG A 111 7.73 -62.91 -93.78
C ARG A 111 7.64 -62.43 -95.23
N ALA A 112 7.76 -61.13 -95.47
CA ALA A 112 7.70 -60.55 -96.81
C ALA A 112 8.95 -60.87 -97.65
N GLU A 113 10.10 -61.20 -97.07
CA GLU A 113 11.24 -61.74 -97.83
C GLU A 113 11.03 -63.21 -98.20
N ASP A 114 10.52 -64.03 -97.27
CA ASP A 114 10.21 -65.44 -97.52
C ASP A 114 9.15 -65.63 -98.61
N GLU A 115 8.08 -64.85 -98.56
CA GLU A 115 7.01 -64.92 -99.58
C GLU A 115 7.52 -64.54 -100.96
N LYS A 116 8.42 -63.55 -101.08
CA LYS A 116 9.08 -63.21 -102.36
C LYS A 116 9.97 -64.36 -102.85
N ARG A 117 10.74 -64.99 -101.95
CA ARG A 117 11.65 -66.09 -102.28
C ARG A 117 10.90 -67.35 -102.69
N ILE A 118 9.82 -67.71 -102.00
CA ILE A 118 8.96 -68.84 -102.33
C ILE A 118 8.22 -68.58 -103.65
N ALA A 119 7.65 -67.38 -103.85
CA ALA A 119 6.97 -67.04 -105.10
C ALA A 119 7.92 -67.04 -106.33
N ALA A 120 9.19 -66.67 -106.15
CA ALA A 120 10.20 -66.79 -107.19
C ALA A 120 10.48 -68.27 -107.55
N LEU A 121 10.69 -69.13 -106.54
CA LEU A 121 10.90 -70.57 -106.75
C LEU A 121 9.67 -71.28 -107.34
N GLU A 122 8.45 -70.84 -106.99
CA GLU A 122 7.19 -71.30 -107.59
C GLU A 122 7.10 -70.90 -109.07
N ALA A 123 7.51 -69.68 -109.43
CA ALA A 123 7.54 -69.22 -110.81
C ALA A 123 8.61 -69.95 -111.64
N ASP A 124 9.82 -70.15 -111.09
CA ASP A 124 10.91 -70.90 -111.74
C ASP A 124 10.51 -72.37 -111.96
N LEU A 125 9.86 -73.01 -110.97
CA LEU A 125 9.36 -74.37 -111.09
C LEU A 125 8.20 -74.48 -112.08
N ALA A 126 7.31 -73.49 -112.15
CA ALA A 126 6.25 -73.45 -113.17
C ALA A 126 6.83 -73.28 -114.59
N ALA A 127 7.84 -72.43 -114.75
CA ALA A 127 8.56 -72.26 -116.02
C ALA A 127 9.32 -73.53 -116.42
N ALA A 128 9.98 -74.21 -115.47
CA ALA A 128 10.63 -75.50 -115.69
C ALA A 128 9.62 -76.58 -116.13
N ARG A 129 8.47 -76.68 -115.45
CA ARG A 129 7.37 -77.60 -115.84
C ARG A 129 6.86 -77.32 -117.26
N ALA A 130 6.62 -76.06 -117.61
CA ALA A 130 6.22 -75.71 -118.98
C ALA A 130 7.29 -76.08 -120.03
N GLN A 131 8.58 -75.98 -119.70
CA GLN A 131 9.68 -76.44 -120.57
C GLN A 131 9.75 -77.97 -120.68
N VAL A 132 9.36 -78.73 -119.63
CA VAL A 132 9.19 -80.19 -119.72
C VAL A 132 8.08 -80.52 -120.72
N ASP A 133 6.89 -79.94 -120.51
CA ASP A 133 5.71 -80.19 -121.35
C ASP A 133 5.98 -79.82 -122.81
N GLU A 134 6.69 -78.72 -123.07
CA GLU A 134 7.07 -78.31 -124.41
C GLU A 134 8.13 -79.25 -125.02
N ALA A 135 9.16 -79.64 -124.28
CA ALA A 135 10.19 -80.55 -124.77
C ALA A 135 9.62 -81.94 -125.11
N GLU A 136 8.73 -82.49 -124.28
CA GLU A 136 8.05 -83.77 -124.55
C GLU A 136 7.14 -83.68 -125.78
N GLN A 137 6.47 -82.54 -126.00
CA GLN A 137 5.71 -82.28 -127.24
C GLN A 137 6.61 -82.16 -128.49
N GLN A 138 7.73 -81.42 -128.40
CA GLN A 138 8.67 -81.27 -129.51
C GLN A 138 9.32 -82.62 -129.87
N VAL A 139 9.75 -83.41 -128.89
CA VAL A 139 10.30 -84.76 -129.09
C VAL A 139 9.25 -85.70 -129.72
N THR A 140 8.02 -85.67 -129.22
CA THR A 140 6.91 -86.43 -129.81
C THR A 140 6.67 -86.04 -131.27
N ALA A 141 6.70 -84.75 -131.61
CA ALA A 141 6.54 -84.26 -132.98
C ALA A 141 7.67 -84.73 -133.90
N LEU A 142 8.94 -84.55 -133.48
CA LEU A 142 10.13 -84.97 -134.23
C LEU A 142 10.20 -86.49 -134.42
N SER A 143 9.76 -87.27 -133.42
CA SER A 143 9.68 -88.73 -133.49
C SER A 143 8.67 -89.18 -134.55
N ASN A 144 7.50 -88.55 -134.62
CA ASN A 144 6.52 -88.80 -135.68
C ASN A 144 7.02 -88.37 -137.07
N GLU A 145 7.66 -87.20 -137.19
CA GLU A 145 8.24 -86.71 -138.45
C GLU A 145 9.32 -87.65 -139.00
N LEU A 146 10.17 -88.20 -138.12
CA LEU A 146 11.20 -89.17 -138.49
C LEU A 146 10.62 -90.50 -138.99
N VAL A 147 9.50 -90.94 -138.42
CA VAL A 147 8.78 -92.16 -138.82
C VAL A 147 8.13 -92.01 -140.19
N ASP A 148 7.48 -90.87 -140.47
CA ASP A 148 6.83 -90.61 -141.77
C ASP A 148 7.81 -90.20 -142.89
N SER A 149 9.05 -89.83 -142.54
CA SER A 149 10.06 -89.36 -143.52
C SER A 149 10.45 -90.43 -144.55
N PRO A 150 10.36 -90.15 -145.87
CA PRO A 150 10.57 -91.14 -146.92
C PRO A 150 12.01 -91.67 -146.99
N ARG A 151 12.18 -92.92 -147.45
CA ARG A 151 13.49 -93.57 -147.63
C ARG A 151 14.28 -92.92 -148.77
N SER A 152 15.57 -92.65 -148.57
CA SER A 152 16.51 -92.37 -149.66
C SER A 152 17.17 -93.66 -150.18
N GLU A 153 17.83 -93.60 -151.35
CA GLU A 153 18.53 -94.77 -151.92
C GLU A 153 19.88 -95.07 -151.25
N GLU A 154 20.37 -94.20 -150.35
CA GLU A 154 21.60 -94.41 -149.57
C GLU A 154 21.32 -94.96 -148.15
N ASP A 155 20.05 -94.98 -147.70
CA ASP A 155 19.65 -95.46 -146.38
C ASP A 155 19.65 -97.00 -146.28
N THR A 156 20.73 -97.59 -145.77
CA THR A 156 20.69 -98.99 -145.32
C THR A 156 19.77 -99.17 -144.12
N GLU A 157 18.93 -100.21 -144.09
CA GLU A 157 17.95 -100.39 -143.00
C GLU A 157 18.59 -100.41 -141.60
N GLY A 158 19.82 -100.93 -141.48
CA GLY A 158 20.58 -100.95 -140.24
C GLY A 158 21.03 -99.56 -139.74
N SER A 159 21.30 -98.59 -140.62
CA SER A 159 21.72 -97.24 -140.20
C SER A 159 20.55 -96.42 -139.68
N ARG A 160 19.36 -96.55 -140.28
CA ARG A 160 18.14 -95.86 -139.80
C ARG A 160 17.72 -96.40 -138.42
N LEU A 161 17.75 -97.72 -138.23
CA LEU A 161 17.48 -98.36 -136.93
C LEU A 161 18.51 -97.98 -135.85
N GLN A 162 19.78 -97.75 -136.21
CA GLN A 162 20.80 -97.26 -135.29
C GLN A 162 20.55 -95.80 -134.90
N PHE A 163 20.16 -94.94 -135.83
CA PHE A 163 19.76 -93.56 -135.52
C PHE A 163 18.49 -93.49 -134.65
N GLU A 164 17.47 -94.32 -134.93
CA GLU A 164 16.27 -94.43 -134.10
C GLU A 164 16.62 -94.90 -132.67
N ALA A 165 17.51 -95.89 -132.54
CA ALA A 165 17.97 -96.37 -131.23
C ALA A 165 18.76 -95.29 -130.46
N VAL A 166 19.63 -94.53 -131.13
CA VAL A 166 20.39 -93.43 -130.51
C VAL A 166 19.46 -92.28 -130.12
N LEU A 167 18.47 -91.93 -130.96
CA LEU A 167 17.49 -90.89 -130.65
C LEU A 167 16.58 -91.31 -129.48
N ARG A 168 16.08 -92.55 -129.45
CA ARG A 168 15.29 -93.07 -128.33
C ARG A 168 16.08 -93.06 -127.01
N VAL A 169 17.37 -93.41 -127.05
CA VAL A 169 18.25 -93.33 -125.87
C VAL A 169 18.54 -91.88 -125.46
N ALA A 170 18.67 -90.96 -126.41
CA ALA A 170 18.83 -89.53 -126.12
C ALA A 170 17.55 -88.88 -125.57
N GLU A 171 16.39 -89.29 -126.07
CA GLU A 171 15.03 -88.97 -125.58
C GLU A 171 14.84 -89.48 -124.14
N GLU A 172 15.14 -90.76 -123.88
CA GLU A 172 15.05 -91.36 -122.55
C GLU A 172 16.02 -90.66 -121.57
N GLN A 173 17.26 -90.36 -121.99
CA GLN A 173 18.21 -89.59 -121.18
C GLN A 173 17.78 -88.14 -120.95
N ALA A 174 17.21 -87.45 -121.95
CA ALA A 174 16.72 -86.09 -121.81
C ALA A 174 15.52 -86.03 -120.86
N SER A 175 14.52 -86.92 -121.05
CA SER A 175 13.37 -87.03 -120.16
C SER A 175 13.80 -87.35 -118.73
N VAL A 176 14.74 -88.29 -118.52
CA VAL A 176 15.29 -88.59 -117.20
C VAL A 176 16.04 -87.39 -116.59
N LEU A 177 16.84 -86.64 -117.36
CA LEU A 177 17.52 -85.42 -116.86
C LEU A 177 16.51 -84.33 -116.47
N ILE A 178 15.49 -84.12 -117.29
CA ILE A 178 14.44 -83.12 -117.09
C ILE A 178 13.55 -83.48 -115.89
N GLN A 179 13.13 -84.74 -115.75
CA GLN A 179 12.40 -85.23 -114.57
C GLN A 179 13.24 -85.12 -113.29
N ASN A 180 14.54 -85.42 -113.35
CA ASN A 180 15.44 -85.18 -112.21
C ASN A 180 15.54 -83.69 -111.86
N ALA A 181 15.61 -82.79 -112.85
CA ALA A 181 15.64 -81.35 -112.61
C ALA A 181 14.33 -80.83 -112.00
N ALA A 182 13.16 -81.30 -112.47
CA ALA A 182 11.87 -80.97 -111.89
C ALA A 182 11.74 -81.46 -110.44
N VAL A 183 12.17 -82.70 -110.15
CA VAL A 183 12.20 -83.24 -108.78
C VAL A 183 13.21 -82.52 -107.88
N GLN A 184 14.32 -82.02 -108.44
CA GLN A 184 15.28 -81.17 -107.70
C GLN A 184 14.67 -79.79 -107.39
N ALA A 185 13.98 -79.16 -108.34
CA ALA A 185 13.30 -77.89 -108.13
C ALA A 185 12.20 -78.01 -107.06
N GLU A 186 11.40 -79.09 -107.10
CA GLU A 186 10.33 -79.33 -106.12
C GLU A 186 10.90 -79.56 -104.71
N ARG A 187 12.02 -80.28 -104.58
CA ARG A 187 12.75 -80.41 -103.30
C ARG A 187 13.38 -79.11 -102.82
N LEU A 188 13.88 -78.26 -103.72
CA LEU A 188 14.42 -76.94 -103.36
C LEU A 188 13.32 -75.99 -102.86
N LEU A 189 12.12 -76.09 -103.45
CA LEU A 189 10.93 -75.35 -103.05
C LEU A 189 10.38 -75.84 -101.70
N GLU A 190 10.30 -77.16 -101.51
CA GLU A 190 9.93 -77.78 -100.22
C GLU A 190 10.91 -77.40 -99.11
N ALA A 191 12.22 -77.52 -99.35
CA ALA A 191 13.25 -77.09 -98.41
C ALA A 191 13.22 -75.57 -98.14
N ALA A 192 12.89 -74.73 -99.13
CA ALA A 192 12.73 -73.29 -98.92
C ALA A 192 11.50 -72.92 -98.08
N ARG A 193 10.42 -73.71 -98.15
CA ARG A 193 9.26 -73.59 -97.24
C ARG A 193 9.61 -74.05 -95.83
N GLU A 194 10.30 -75.18 -95.67
CA GLU A 194 10.81 -75.64 -94.37
C GLU A 194 11.78 -74.61 -93.74
N GLU A 195 12.65 -73.99 -94.54
CA GLU A 195 13.57 -72.94 -94.08
C GLU A 195 12.82 -71.67 -93.65
N ALA A 196 11.78 -71.26 -94.38
CA ALA A 196 10.95 -70.12 -94.03
C ALA A 196 10.14 -70.38 -92.74
N ASP A 197 9.46 -71.51 -92.63
CA ASP A 197 8.67 -71.84 -91.44
C ASP A 197 9.56 -72.11 -90.21
N GLY A 198 10.78 -72.64 -90.43
CA GLY A 198 11.84 -72.68 -89.41
C GLY A 198 12.25 -71.28 -88.93
N ARG A 199 12.62 -70.37 -89.83
CA ARG A 199 13.00 -68.99 -89.47
C ARG A 199 11.84 -68.22 -88.84
N ARG A 200 10.60 -68.46 -89.25
CA ARG A 200 9.38 -67.90 -88.63
C ARG A 200 9.20 -68.40 -87.19
N ALA A 201 9.45 -69.69 -86.93
CA ALA A 201 9.39 -70.25 -85.58
C ALA A 201 10.54 -69.74 -84.68
N GLU A 202 11.75 -69.61 -85.22
CA GLU A 202 12.89 -69.03 -84.52
C GLU A 202 12.67 -67.56 -84.16
N LEU A 203 12.14 -66.75 -85.09
CA LEU A 203 11.79 -65.36 -84.86
C LEU A 203 10.64 -65.22 -83.83
N ALA A 204 9.58 -66.02 -83.93
CA ALA A 204 8.52 -66.01 -82.93
C ALA A 204 9.07 -66.34 -81.53
N ALA A 205 9.93 -67.35 -81.41
CA ALA A 205 10.58 -67.68 -80.15
C ALA A 205 11.59 -66.61 -79.69
N GLU A 206 12.21 -65.83 -80.57
CA GLU A 206 13.02 -64.66 -80.21
C GLU A 206 12.14 -63.53 -79.65
N VAL A 207 11.04 -63.20 -80.32
CA VAL A 207 10.10 -62.16 -79.87
C VAL A 207 9.46 -62.52 -78.54
N ASP A 208 8.97 -63.75 -78.36
CA ASP A 208 8.44 -64.22 -77.07
C ASP A 208 9.47 -64.05 -75.93
N ARG A 209 10.75 -64.36 -76.19
CA ARG A 209 11.85 -64.17 -75.21
C ARG A 209 12.12 -62.69 -74.92
N VAL A 210 12.20 -61.84 -75.94
CA VAL A 210 12.47 -60.41 -75.81
C VAL A 210 11.32 -59.70 -75.08
N THR A 211 10.07 -59.99 -75.45
CA THR A 211 8.87 -59.44 -74.81
C THR A 211 8.74 -59.92 -73.36
N THR A 212 8.96 -61.21 -73.08
CA THR A 212 8.96 -61.73 -71.70
C THR A 212 10.05 -61.07 -70.84
N GLN A 213 11.25 -60.83 -71.40
CA GLN A 213 12.33 -60.15 -70.69
C GLN A 213 11.98 -58.68 -70.42
N ALA A 214 11.48 -57.94 -71.42
CA ALA A 214 11.10 -56.54 -71.26
C ALA A 214 9.95 -56.35 -70.25
N GLN A 215 8.96 -57.24 -70.26
CA GLN A 215 7.89 -57.28 -69.26
C GLN A 215 8.45 -57.58 -67.85
N HIS A 216 9.37 -58.55 -67.73
CA HIS A 216 10.00 -58.85 -66.44
C HIS A 216 10.83 -57.68 -65.90
N ASP A 217 11.58 -56.97 -66.76
CA ASP A 217 12.38 -55.81 -66.37
C ASP A 217 11.48 -54.63 -65.94
N ALA A 218 10.34 -54.40 -66.60
CA ALA A 218 9.37 -53.40 -66.16
C ALA A 218 8.67 -53.79 -64.84
N ASP A 219 8.34 -55.07 -64.63
CA ASP A 219 7.79 -55.53 -63.35
C ASP A 219 8.83 -55.46 -62.21
N GLN A 220 10.13 -55.64 -62.50
CA GLN A 220 11.20 -55.33 -61.55
C GLN A 220 11.28 -53.83 -61.24
N VAL A 221 11.12 -52.95 -62.24
CA VAL A 221 11.09 -51.49 -62.04
C VAL A 221 9.87 -51.07 -61.21
N ARG A 222 8.67 -51.61 -61.49
CA ARG A 222 7.45 -51.39 -60.70
C ARG A 222 7.62 -51.87 -59.26
N LEU A 223 8.01 -53.13 -59.05
CA LEU A 223 8.24 -53.67 -57.70
C LEU A 223 9.29 -52.85 -56.92
N ARG A 224 10.36 -52.41 -57.60
CA ARG A 224 11.35 -51.52 -56.99
C ARG A 224 10.71 -50.20 -56.59
N ILE A 225 9.95 -49.55 -57.47
CA ILE A 225 9.23 -48.31 -57.20
C ILE A 225 8.24 -48.49 -56.03
N ASP A 226 7.49 -49.59 -55.98
CA ASP A 226 6.57 -49.90 -54.86
C ASP A 226 7.35 -50.01 -53.54
N THR A 227 8.53 -50.64 -53.53
CA THR A 227 9.37 -50.72 -52.31
C THR A 227 10.05 -49.41 -51.94
N GLU A 228 10.45 -48.59 -52.93
CA GLU A 228 10.96 -47.23 -52.73
C GLU A 228 9.84 -46.36 -52.12
N TYR A 229 8.67 -46.30 -52.75
CA TYR A 229 7.46 -45.59 -52.27
C TYR A 229 7.08 -46.03 -50.85
N THR A 230 6.94 -47.35 -50.59
CA THR A 230 6.61 -47.87 -49.25
C THR A 230 7.63 -47.44 -48.20
N ALA A 231 8.91 -47.36 -48.54
CA ALA A 231 9.96 -46.91 -47.63
C ALA A 231 9.94 -45.39 -47.39
N HIS A 232 9.54 -44.59 -48.39
CA HIS A 232 9.28 -43.16 -48.25
C HIS A 232 8.05 -42.90 -47.37
N GLU A 233 6.92 -43.55 -47.66
CA GLU A 233 5.68 -43.48 -46.87
C GLU A 233 5.95 -43.86 -45.40
N ALA A 234 6.65 -44.97 -45.15
CA ALA A 234 7.03 -45.37 -43.79
C ALA A 234 8.10 -44.48 -43.13
N ARG A 235 8.89 -43.68 -43.87
CA ARG A 235 9.70 -42.59 -43.28
C ARG A 235 8.80 -41.44 -42.82
N ILE A 236 7.87 -41.07 -43.69
CA ILE A 236 6.98 -39.93 -43.57
C ILE A 236 5.96 -40.10 -42.44
N GLU A 237 5.41 -41.32 -42.26
CA GLU A 237 4.60 -41.65 -41.07
C GLU A 237 5.40 -41.48 -39.76
N ARG A 238 6.67 -41.91 -39.72
CA ARG A 238 7.52 -41.76 -38.52
C ARG A 238 7.86 -40.31 -38.23
N GLU A 239 8.15 -39.52 -39.25
CA GLU A 239 8.44 -38.09 -39.11
C GLU A 239 7.19 -37.30 -38.67
N ALA A 240 6.02 -37.60 -39.24
CA ALA A 240 4.74 -37.04 -38.80
C ALA A 240 4.33 -37.47 -37.37
N ALA A 241 4.59 -38.72 -36.98
CA ALA A 241 4.35 -39.21 -35.62
C ALA A 241 5.26 -38.52 -34.60
N HIS A 242 6.55 -38.41 -34.87
CA HIS A 242 7.54 -37.69 -34.05
C HIS A 242 7.24 -36.18 -33.96
N ALA A 243 6.75 -35.58 -35.05
CA ALA A 243 6.26 -34.20 -35.04
C ALA A 243 5.02 -34.04 -34.13
N THR A 244 4.05 -34.96 -34.24
CA THR A 244 2.87 -35.00 -33.36
C THR A 244 3.25 -35.21 -31.90
N GLU A 245 4.24 -36.06 -31.61
CA GLU A 245 4.78 -36.30 -30.28
C GLU A 245 5.42 -35.05 -29.66
N LYS A 246 6.21 -34.28 -30.43
CA LYS A 246 6.74 -32.97 -29.99
C LYS A 246 5.65 -31.97 -29.63
N VAL A 247 4.56 -31.91 -30.40
CA VAL A 247 3.41 -31.04 -30.08
C VAL A 247 2.73 -31.53 -28.79
N ASN A 248 2.49 -32.84 -28.65
CA ASN A 248 1.92 -33.41 -27.42
C ASN A 248 2.82 -33.14 -26.18
N GLN A 249 4.14 -33.14 -26.33
CA GLN A 249 5.08 -32.76 -25.28
C GLN A 249 4.98 -31.27 -24.95
N ALA A 250 5.08 -30.39 -25.95
CA ALA A 250 4.96 -28.94 -25.75
C ALA A 250 3.60 -28.52 -25.16
N GLU A 251 2.52 -29.24 -25.49
CA GLU A 251 1.19 -29.03 -24.89
C GLU A 251 1.15 -29.44 -23.42
N GLN A 252 1.83 -30.53 -23.04
CA GLN A 252 1.96 -30.95 -21.64
C GLN A 252 2.82 -29.97 -20.85
N GLU A 253 3.95 -29.51 -21.40
CA GLU A 253 4.84 -28.53 -20.76
C GLU A 253 4.17 -27.15 -20.61
N ALA A 254 3.47 -26.67 -21.64
CA ALA A 254 2.67 -25.45 -21.53
C ALA A 254 1.50 -25.61 -20.53
N ALA A 255 0.93 -26.82 -20.40
CA ALA A 255 -0.10 -27.10 -19.40
C ALA A 255 0.45 -27.18 -17.97
N THR A 256 1.60 -27.80 -17.72
CA THR A 256 2.22 -27.81 -16.39
C THR A 256 2.57 -26.39 -15.98
N ILE A 257 3.28 -25.62 -16.83
CA ILE A 257 3.62 -24.20 -16.62
C ILE A 257 2.37 -23.37 -16.34
N ARG A 258 1.27 -23.55 -17.10
CA ARG A 258 -0.01 -22.85 -16.80
C ARG A 258 -0.55 -23.22 -15.42
N THR A 259 -0.67 -24.49 -15.07
CA THR A 259 -1.21 -24.86 -13.74
C THR A 259 -0.28 -24.43 -12.59
N GLU A 260 1.03 -24.41 -12.79
CA GLU A 260 2.02 -23.97 -11.79
C GLU A 260 1.98 -22.45 -11.62
N ALA A 261 1.90 -21.68 -12.70
CA ALA A 261 1.71 -20.23 -12.64
C ALA A 261 0.37 -19.85 -12.00
N GLU A 262 -0.71 -20.59 -12.27
CA GLU A 262 -2.00 -20.41 -11.61
C GLU A 262 -1.94 -20.73 -10.11
N LYS A 263 -1.37 -21.88 -9.73
CA LYS A 263 -1.17 -22.28 -8.32
C LYS A 263 -0.29 -21.26 -7.59
N GLY A 264 0.83 -20.86 -8.18
CA GLY A 264 1.76 -19.86 -7.64
C GLY A 264 1.08 -18.52 -7.44
N ALA A 265 0.41 -17.97 -8.47
CA ALA A 265 -0.30 -16.71 -8.36
C ALA A 265 -1.48 -16.78 -7.36
N ALA A 266 -2.13 -17.94 -7.19
CA ALA A 266 -3.14 -18.15 -6.16
C ALA A 266 -2.54 -18.21 -4.74
N ALA A 267 -1.40 -18.88 -4.57
CA ALA A 267 -0.66 -18.92 -3.31
C ALA A 267 -0.19 -17.52 -2.89
N LEU A 268 0.41 -16.76 -3.81
CA LEU A 268 0.81 -15.36 -3.59
C LEU A 268 -0.37 -14.47 -3.15
N ARG A 269 -1.52 -14.57 -3.84
CA ARG A 269 -2.74 -13.83 -3.44
C ARG A 269 -3.24 -14.24 -2.05
N SER A 270 -3.18 -15.54 -1.72
CA SER A 270 -3.62 -16.07 -0.42
C SER A 270 -2.70 -15.61 0.73
N MET A 271 -1.38 -15.70 0.52
CA MET A 271 -0.31 -15.23 1.39
C MET A 271 -0.50 -13.74 1.73
N VAL A 272 -0.47 -12.87 0.71
CA VAL A 272 -0.68 -11.42 0.85
C VAL A 272 -2.01 -11.09 1.54
N THR A 273 -3.11 -11.81 1.24
CA THR A 273 -4.40 -11.59 1.92
C THR A 273 -4.35 -11.95 3.41
N ARG A 274 -3.73 -13.08 3.76
CA ARG A 274 -3.59 -13.52 5.15
C ARG A 274 -2.72 -12.56 5.96
N GLU A 275 -1.58 -12.16 5.41
CA GLU A 275 -0.60 -11.32 6.10
C GLU A 275 -1.09 -9.87 6.21
N THR A 276 -1.75 -9.31 5.20
CA THR A 276 -2.38 -7.98 5.33
C THR A 276 -3.55 -7.97 6.31
N THR A 277 -4.33 -9.05 6.42
CA THR A 277 -5.37 -9.15 7.47
C THR A 277 -4.77 -9.32 8.86
N GLN A 278 -3.63 -10.01 9.00
CA GLN A 278 -2.88 -10.09 10.25
C GLN A 278 -2.28 -8.72 10.65
N GLN A 279 -1.51 -8.07 9.77
CA GLN A 279 -0.93 -6.75 10.00
C GLN A 279 -1.99 -5.72 10.38
N ARG A 280 -3.16 -5.76 9.73
CA ARG A 280 -4.31 -4.93 10.12
C ARG A 280 -4.81 -5.24 11.53
N ALA A 281 -4.98 -6.52 11.88
CA ALA A 281 -5.44 -6.92 13.21
C ALA A 281 -4.41 -6.58 14.32
N ASP A 282 -3.12 -6.58 13.98
CA ASP A 282 -2.03 -6.17 14.85
C ASP A 282 -2.00 -4.64 15.04
N ALA A 283 -2.05 -3.84 13.96
CA ALA A 283 -2.13 -2.39 14.04
C ALA A 283 -3.42 -1.90 14.75
N GLU A 284 -4.58 -2.55 14.50
CA GLU A 284 -5.80 -2.28 15.26
C GLU A 284 -5.67 -2.66 16.76
N ARG A 285 -4.74 -3.55 17.15
CA ARG A 285 -4.45 -3.85 18.56
C ARG A 285 -3.58 -2.77 19.18
N GLU A 286 -2.55 -2.34 18.48
CA GLU A 286 -1.65 -1.26 18.90
C GLU A 286 -2.41 0.06 19.09
N VAL A 287 -3.33 0.41 18.19
CA VAL A 287 -4.20 1.60 18.36
C VAL A 287 -5.13 1.46 19.58
N ARG A 288 -5.69 0.27 19.85
CA ARG A 288 -6.50 0.04 21.05
C ARG A 288 -5.67 0.18 22.34
N GLU A 289 -4.43 -0.32 22.33
CA GLU A 289 -3.52 -0.22 23.46
C GLU A 289 -3.02 1.23 23.67
N MET A 290 -2.71 1.96 22.60
CA MET A 290 -2.38 3.38 22.66
C MET A 290 -3.54 4.19 23.24
N ASN A 291 -4.76 3.99 22.77
CA ASN A 291 -5.94 4.68 23.28
C ASN A 291 -6.24 4.33 24.75
N ALA A 292 -5.96 3.09 25.19
CA ALA A 292 -6.07 2.71 26.59
C ALA A 292 -5.04 3.45 27.45
N ARG A 293 -3.77 3.53 27.02
CA ARG A 293 -2.72 4.31 27.71
C ARG A 293 -3.05 5.80 27.77
N VAL A 294 -3.63 6.37 26.71
CA VAL A 294 -4.11 7.77 26.71
C VAL A 294 -5.19 7.97 27.77
N LEU A 295 -6.19 7.09 27.84
CA LEU A 295 -7.24 7.14 28.87
C LEU A 295 -6.67 6.98 30.29
N GLU A 296 -5.69 6.10 30.49
CA GLU A 296 -4.96 5.99 31.76
C GLU A 296 -4.21 7.30 32.11
N PHE A 297 -3.57 7.95 31.13
CA PHE A 297 -2.94 9.26 31.34
C PHE A 297 -3.95 10.35 31.66
N GLU A 298 -5.09 10.43 30.97
CA GLU A 298 -6.20 11.33 31.28
C GLU A 298 -6.75 11.12 32.70
N GLU A 299 -6.88 9.86 33.14
CA GLU A 299 -7.30 9.51 34.52
C GLU A 299 -6.24 9.94 35.56
N THR A 300 -4.94 9.86 35.26
CA THR A 300 -3.90 10.39 36.16
C THR A 300 -3.81 11.92 36.16
N LEU A 301 -4.09 12.57 35.01
CA LEU A 301 -4.08 14.02 34.90
C LEU A 301 -5.25 14.64 35.64
N THR A 302 -6.45 14.10 35.46
CA THR A 302 -7.67 14.53 36.18
C THR A 302 -7.53 14.32 37.69
N ARG A 303 -7.03 13.16 38.15
CA ARG A 303 -6.68 12.98 39.59
C ARG A 303 -5.71 14.05 40.10
N ARG A 304 -4.63 14.32 39.36
CA ARG A 304 -3.64 15.33 39.77
C ARG A 304 -4.23 16.75 39.77
N GLN A 305 -5.17 17.05 38.87
CA GLN A 305 -5.91 18.31 38.85
C GLN A 305 -6.89 18.41 40.03
N ASP A 306 -7.62 17.35 40.36
CA ASP A 306 -8.53 17.29 41.51
C ASP A 306 -7.77 17.40 42.84
N ASP A 307 -6.62 16.73 42.96
CA ASP A 307 -5.73 16.83 44.12
C ASP A 307 -5.17 18.26 44.27
N ALA A 308 -4.66 18.86 43.18
CA ALA A 308 -4.17 20.24 43.20
C ALA A 308 -5.27 21.27 43.47
N GLN A 309 -6.51 21.06 42.99
CA GLN A 309 -7.67 21.89 43.33
C GLN A 309 -8.05 21.75 44.81
N GLN A 310 -7.97 20.54 45.38
CA GLN A 310 -8.19 20.34 46.82
C GLN A 310 -7.11 21.00 47.66
N GLU A 311 -5.83 20.89 47.29
CA GLU A 311 -4.73 21.60 47.96
C GLU A 311 -4.90 23.13 47.86
N PHE A 312 -5.25 23.65 46.69
CA PHE A 312 -5.55 25.08 46.50
C PHE A 312 -6.74 25.54 47.35
N LEU A 313 -7.82 24.76 47.42
CA LEU A 313 -8.97 25.08 48.28
C LEU A 313 -8.61 25.00 49.77
N LEU A 314 -7.75 24.07 50.19
CA LEU A 314 -7.26 24.00 51.57
C LEU A 314 -6.39 25.21 51.92
N LEU A 315 -5.43 25.58 51.05
CA LEU A 315 -4.60 26.78 51.18
C LEU A 315 -5.45 28.06 51.18
N HIS A 316 -6.43 28.17 50.30
CA HIS A 316 -7.36 29.30 50.24
C HIS A 316 -8.18 29.41 51.53
N ASN A 317 -8.77 28.31 52.02
CA ASN A 317 -9.51 28.32 53.29
C ASN A 317 -8.60 28.65 54.50
N GLN A 318 -7.33 28.21 54.49
CA GLN A 318 -6.35 28.59 55.51
C GLN A 318 -6.00 30.08 55.43
N ALA A 319 -5.83 30.63 54.23
CA ALA A 319 -5.57 32.05 54.01
C ALA A 319 -6.78 32.93 54.40
N VAL A 320 -8.01 32.51 54.07
CA VAL A 320 -9.25 33.16 54.52
C VAL A 320 -9.34 33.12 56.04
N ALA A 321 -9.16 31.95 56.68
CA ALA A 321 -9.19 31.84 58.15
C ALA A 321 -8.03 32.61 58.83
N HIS A 322 -6.94 32.90 58.12
CA HIS A 322 -5.86 33.77 58.58
C HIS A 322 -6.23 35.25 58.46
N ALA A 323 -6.81 35.67 57.33
CA ALA A 323 -7.32 37.01 57.12
C ALA A 323 -8.48 37.33 58.08
N GLU A 324 -9.45 36.43 58.25
CA GLU A 324 -10.52 36.54 59.24
C GLU A 324 -9.97 36.74 60.64
N ARG A 325 -8.96 35.96 61.05
CA ARG A 325 -8.29 36.12 62.36
C ARG A 325 -7.64 37.50 62.51
N ILE A 326 -6.93 37.99 61.51
CA ILE A 326 -6.34 39.34 61.51
C ILE A 326 -7.43 40.41 61.61
N THR A 327 -8.52 40.28 60.85
CA THR A 327 -9.63 41.25 60.94
C THR A 327 -10.37 41.16 62.27
N ALA A 328 -10.47 39.99 62.90
CA ALA A 328 -11.07 39.84 64.23
C ALA A 328 -10.21 40.48 65.32
N ASP A 329 -8.90 40.21 65.31
CA ASP A 329 -7.92 40.82 66.23
C ASP A 329 -7.86 42.35 66.07
N ALA A 330 -7.81 42.84 64.83
CA ALA A 330 -7.90 44.28 64.54
C ALA A 330 -9.22 44.90 65.03
N ASN A 331 -10.37 44.20 64.88
CA ASN A 331 -11.65 44.67 65.42
C ASN A 331 -11.69 44.63 66.96
N GLU A 332 -11.02 43.68 67.61
CA GLU A 332 -10.87 43.65 69.07
C GLU A 332 -9.94 44.76 69.57
N GLN A 333 -8.85 45.06 68.84
CA GLN A 333 -7.98 46.20 69.11
C GLN A 333 -8.72 47.53 68.95
N VAL A 334 -9.51 47.70 67.89
CA VAL A 334 -10.39 48.88 67.71
C VAL A 334 -11.46 48.96 68.81
N THR A 335 -12.07 47.84 69.18
CA THR A 335 -13.12 47.81 70.22
C THR A 335 -12.56 48.13 71.60
N SER A 336 -11.43 47.54 71.97
CA SER A 336 -10.74 47.80 73.25
C SER A 336 -10.16 49.22 73.32
N SER A 337 -9.69 49.78 72.19
CA SER A 337 -9.33 51.20 72.07
C SER A 337 -10.56 52.13 72.26
N LEU A 338 -11.70 51.80 71.64
CA LEU A 338 -12.96 52.53 71.86
C LEU A 338 -13.47 52.42 73.30
N GLU A 339 -13.31 51.27 73.96
CA GLU A 339 -13.59 51.12 75.39
C GLU A 339 -12.63 51.92 76.27
N HIS A 340 -11.33 51.91 75.95
CA HIS A 340 -10.33 52.68 76.67
C HIS A 340 -10.63 54.18 76.58
N SER A 341 -10.95 54.65 75.37
CA SER A 341 -11.44 56.02 75.11
C SER A 341 -12.68 56.35 75.93
N LYS A 342 -13.75 55.53 75.85
CA LYS A 342 -14.97 55.69 76.69
C LYS A 342 -14.66 55.71 78.19
N ARG A 343 -13.70 54.89 78.66
CA ARG A 343 -13.29 54.80 80.07
C ARG A 343 -12.47 56.02 80.51
N ILE A 344 -11.73 56.66 79.60
CA ILE A 344 -11.12 57.98 79.82
C ILE A 344 -12.20 59.06 79.83
N SER A 345 -13.13 59.08 78.87
CA SER A 345 -14.24 60.06 78.83
C SER A 345 -15.09 60.01 80.09
N ALA A 346 -15.48 58.82 80.56
CA ALA A 346 -16.26 58.67 81.79
C ALA A 346 -15.47 59.14 83.03
N LYS A 347 -14.16 58.89 83.11
CA LYS A 347 -13.30 59.47 84.16
C LYS A 347 -13.26 60.99 84.07
N ALA A 348 -13.18 61.56 82.87
CA ALA A 348 -13.18 63.01 82.66
C ALA A 348 -14.52 63.64 83.08
N ASP A 349 -15.66 63.03 82.71
CA ASP A 349 -16.99 63.44 83.16
C ASP A 349 -17.13 63.40 84.69
N ASP A 350 -16.61 62.36 85.34
CA ASP A 350 -16.66 62.23 86.80
C ASP A 350 -15.70 63.21 87.51
N TYR A 351 -14.52 63.50 86.94
CA TYR A 351 -13.67 64.61 87.40
C TYR A 351 -14.37 65.97 87.21
N GLU A 352 -15.07 66.19 86.09
CA GLU A 352 -15.81 67.43 85.83
C GLU A 352 -16.99 67.60 86.81
N ARG A 353 -17.71 66.51 87.14
CA ARG A 353 -18.75 66.48 88.19
C ARG A 353 -18.15 66.75 89.58
N LEU A 354 -17.01 66.13 89.90
CA LEU A 354 -16.31 66.36 91.16
C LEU A 354 -15.94 67.84 91.30
N MET A 355 -15.29 68.41 90.28
CA MET A 355 -14.91 69.84 90.25
C MET A 355 -16.11 70.77 90.35
N ARG A 356 -17.23 70.50 89.66
CA ARG A 356 -18.47 71.29 89.81
C ARG A 356 -19.03 71.21 91.22
N SER A 357 -19.08 70.02 91.83
CA SER A 357 -19.60 69.85 93.20
C SER A 357 -18.69 70.48 94.25
N GLN A 358 -17.36 70.43 94.05
CA GLN A 358 -16.38 71.10 94.90
C GLN A 358 -16.49 72.63 94.79
N ALA A 359 -16.67 73.18 93.58
CA ALA A 359 -16.94 74.59 93.38
C ALA A 359 -18.23 75.05 94.07
N GLN A 360 -19.32 74.28 93.95
CA GLN A 360 -20.58 74.55 94.66
C GLN A 360 -20.43 74.47 96.19
N ALA A 361 -19.61 73.56 96.71
CA ALA A 361 -19.34 73.45 98.14
C ALA A 361 -18.53 74.65 98.67
N ILE A 362 -17.53 75.11 97.91
CA ILE A 362 -16.75 76.33 98.22
C ILE A 362 -17.66 77.57 98.19
N GLU A 363 -18.54 77.69 97.20
CA GLU A 363 -19.52 78.77 97.12
C GLU A 363 -20.49 78.76 98.31
N ALA A 364 -20.98 77.58 98.71
CA ALA A 364 -21.88 77.42 99.85
C ALA A 364 -21.21 77.80 101.19
N ASP A 365 -19.97 77.36 101.43
CA ASP A 365 -19.19 77.75 102.61
C ASP A 365 -18.92 79.26 102.64
N ALA A 366 -18.55 79.86 101.51
CA ALA A 366 -18.40 81.31 101.39
C ALA A 366 -19.71 82.06 101.73
N GLN A 367 -20.87 81.57 101.25
CA GLN A 367 -22.18 82.14 101.59
C GLN A 367 -22.52 81.97 103.09
N VAL A 368 -22.13 80.87 103.75
CA VAL A 368 -22.33 80.68 105.19
C VAL A 368 -21.47 81.66 105.99
N ARG A 369 -20.17 81.78 105.68
CA ARG A 369 -19.25 82.73 106.34
C ARG A 369 -19.71 84.19 106.17
N ALA A 370 -20.24 84.54 105.00
CA ALA A 370 -20.84 85.85 104.73
C ALA A 370 -22.10 86.11 105.58
N ARG A 371 -22.94 85.09 105.82
CA ARG A 371 -24.13 85.22 106.70
C ARG A 371 -23.73 85.36 108.17
N GLU A 372 -22.79 84.54 108.66
CA GLU A 372 -22.33 84.64 110.06
C GLU A 372 -21.72 86.00 110.40
N THR A 373 -20.97 86.59 109.47
CA THR A 373 -20.34 87.91 109.66
C THR A 373 -21.39 89.03 109.67
N LEU A 374 -22.41 88.95 108.82
CA LEU A 374 -23.57 89.85 108.85
C LEU A 374 -24.38 89.72 110.15
N ASP A 375 -24.63 88.51 110.65
CA ASP A 375 -25.39 88.32 111.88
C ASP A 375 -24.59 88.65 113.15
N ARG A 376 -23.26 88.44 113.16
CA ARG A 376 -22.37 89.01 114.18
C ARG A 376 -22.41 90.55 114.18
N ALA A 377 -22.41 91.18 113.01
CA ALA A 377 -22.55 92.63 112.90
C ALA A 377 -23.91 93.12 113.42
N ARG A 378 -25.01 92.44 113.07
CA ARG A 378 -26.37 92.72 113.59
C ARG A 378 -26.45 92.61 115.11
N GLN A 379 -25.94 91.53 115.70
CA GLN A 379 -25.94 91.36 117.16
C GLN A 379 -25.13 92.46 117.85
N LYS A 380 -23.97 92.83 117.30
CA LYS A 380 -23.14 93.93 117.81
C LYS A 380 -23.88 95.27 117.75
N ALA A 381 -24.53 95.58 116.63
CA ALA A 381 -25.35 96.79 116.47
C ALA A 381 -26.57 96.81 117.41
N GLN A 382 -27.30 95.69 117.53
CA GLN A 382 -28.47 95.58 118.40
C GLN A 382 -28.11 95.68 119.89
N LYS A 383 -26.92 95.17 120.28
CA LYS A 383 -26.36 95.37 121.62
C LYS A 383 -26.07 96.85 121.89
N ILE A 384 -25.44 97.57 120.95
CA ILE A 384 -25.19 99.02 121.04
C ILE A 384 -26.51 99.79 121.20
N VAL A 385 -27.51 99.50 120.37
CA VAL A 385 -28.86 100.10 120.49
C VAL A 385 -29.45 99.84 121.87
N SER A 386 -29.37 98.61 122.39
CA SER A 386 -29.91 98.30 123.73
C SER A 386 -29.23 99.07 124.86
N THR A 387 -27.90 99.27 124.82
CA THR A 387 -27.18 100.03 125.84
C THR A 387 -27.43 101.54 125.72
N VAL A 388 -27.55 102.07 124.50
CA VAL A 388 -27.92 103.48 124.28
C VAL A 388 -29.35 103.74 124.76
N THR A 389 -30.31 102.89 124.40
CA THR A 389 -31.70 103.01 124.85
C THR A 389 -31.83 102.91 126.37
N GLY A 390 -31.12 101.95 127.00
CA GLY A 390 -31.06 101.82 128.46
C GLY A 390 -30.52 103.10 129.11
N HIS A 391 -29.34 103.57 128.70
CA HIS A 391 -28.72 104.78 129.25
C HIS A 391 -29.62 106.02 129.07
N THR A 392 -30.25 106.21 127.91
CA THR A 392 -31.20 107.33 127.71
C THR A 392 -32.45 107.21 128.60
N THR A 393 -32.89 105.99 128.92
CA THR A 393 -34.05 105.76 129.79
C THR A 393 -33.71 106.07 131.25
N ASP A 394 -32.53 105.67 131.72
CA ASP A 394 -32.07 105.95 133.08
C ASP A 394 -31.72 107.43 133.27
N VAL A 395 -31.15 108.11 132.27
CA VAL A 395 -30.97 109.56 132.27
C VAL A 395 -32.32 110.30 132.29
N LEU A 396 -33.35 109.80 131.58
CA LEU A 396 -34.71 110.34 131.71
C LEU A 396 -35.26 110.17 133.14
N ARG A 397 -35.00 109.01 133.76
CA ARG A 397 -35.45 108.70 135.13
C ARG A 397 -34.78 109.58 136.18
N ASP A 398 -33.47 109.73 136.12
CA ASP A 398 -32.68 110.59 137.02
C ASP A 398 -33.01 112.08 136.82
N ALA A 399 -33.36 112.49 135.59
CA ALA A 399 -33.95 113.81 135.33
C ALA A 399 -35.34 113.96 135.95
N GLU A 400 -36.25 112.99 135.76
CA GLU A 400 -37.59 112.99 136.38
C GLU A 400 -37.50 113.07 137.90
N ASP A 401 -36.69 112.22 138.53
CA ASP A 401 -36.51 112.19 139.99
C ASP A 401 -35.87 113.48 140.52
N ARG A 402 -34.91 114.09 139.80
CA ARG A 402 -34.50 115.48 140.10
C ARG A 402 -35.66 116.46 140.01
N THR A 403 -36.57 116.37 139.04
CA THR A 403 -37.74 117.28 139.00
C THR A 403 -38.77 117.01 140.11
N ARG A 404 -38.86 115.78 140.63
CA ARG A 404 -39.69 115.47 141.81
C ARG A 404 -39.04 116.06 143.07
N GLN A 405 -37.73 115.86 143.25
CA GLN A 405 -36.95 116.38 144.36
C GLN A 405 -36.92 117.92 144.39
N LEU A 406 -36.76 118.58 143.22
CA LEU A 406 -36.82 120.04 143.10
C LEU A 406 -38.21 120.62 143.41
N ARG A 407 -39.31 119.96 143.02
CA ARG A 407 -40.67 120.38 143.43
C ARG A 407 -40.86 120.28 144.93
N TRP A 408 -40.40 119.18 145.53
CA TRP A 408 -40.48 118.95 146.98
C TRP A 408 -39.63 119.98 147.76
N GLN A 409 -38.40 120.25 147.30
CA GLN A 409 -37.54 121.29 147.84
C GLN A 409 -38.15 122.69 147.68
N GLN A 410 -38.80 123.01 146.55
CA GLN A 410 -39.49 124.29 146.36
C GLN A 410 -40.68 124.46 147.32
N GLN A 411 -41.38 123.37 147.65
CA GLN A 411 -42.46 123.39 148.63
C GLN A 411 -41.94 123.56 150.06
N GLN A 412 -40.83 122.91 150.42
CA GLN A 412 -40.13 123.17 151.68
C GLN A 412 -39.56 124.59 151.76
N LEU A 413 -38.98 125.13 150.68
CA LEU A 413 -38.42 126.48 150.64
C LEU A 413 -39.48 127.57 150.84
N ASN A 414 -40.71 127.39 150.35
CA ASN A 414 -41.81 128.32 150.69
C ASN A 414 -42.21 128.26 152.17
N SER A 415 -42.12 127.09 152.82
CA SER A 415 -42.31 126.98 154.28
C SER A 415 -41.14 127.62 155.05
N PHE A 416 -39.92 127.35 154.61
CA PHE A 416 -38.69 127.76 155.28
C PHE A 416 -38.38 129.26 155.08
N MET A 417 -38.78 129.87 153.96
CA MET A 417 -38.67 131.32 153.75
C MET A 417 -39.68 132.14 154.56
N ALA A 418 -40.68 131.49 155.17
CA ALA A 418 -41.53 132.11 156.19
C ALA A 418 -40.90 132.08 157.60
N GLU A 419 -40.05 131.09 157.87
CA GLU A 419 -39.41 130.85 159.18
C GLU A 419 -38.01 131.48 159.24
N VAL A 420 -37.14 131.18 158.28
CA VAL A 420 -35.75 131.67 158.15
C VAL A 420 -35.65 133.00 157.38
N ARG A 421 -36.73 133.81 157.47
CA ARG A 421 -36.55 135.25 157.66
C ARG A 421 -35.82 135.54 158.99
N GLU A 422 -35.84 134.59 159.93
CA GLU A 422 -34.90 134.49 161.02
C GLU A 422 -33.59 133.80 160.59
N LEU A 423 -32.54 134.61 160.37
CA LEU A 423 -31.12 134.28 160.60
C LEU A 423 -30.24 133.61 159.49
N ILE A 424 -29.55 134.46 158.71
CA ILE A 424 -28.08 134.40 158.39
C ILE A 424 -27.53 133.40 157.30
N ARG A 425 -27.20 133.97 156.10
CA ARG A 425 -25.89 133.92 155.35
C ARG A 425 -25.47 132.63 154.52
N PRO A 426 -24.29 132.56 153.80
CA PRO A 426 -24.22 132.00 152.40
C PRO A 426 -22.99 131.07 152.01
N GLU A 427 -22.77 130.80 150.69
CA GLU A 427 -21.58 130.16 149.98
C GLU A 427 -21.45 128.58 150.06
N GLY A 428 -20.82 127.74 149.18
CA GLY A 428 -20.08 127.72 147.87
C GLY A 428 -19.81 126.20 147.43
N VAL A 429 -18.98 125.68 146.49
CA VAL A 429 -18.21 126.06 145.23
C VAL A 429 -17.39 124.79 144.66
N VAL A 430 -16.74 124.81 143.45
CA VAL A 430 -15.75 123.83 142.76
C VAL A 430 -16.20 122.39 142.24
N ASP A 431 -15.58 121.58 141.31
CA ASP A 431 -14.49 121.66 140.25
C ASP A 431 -14.58 120.63 139.01
N THR A 432 -13.54 119.83 138.58
CA THR A 432 -13.18 119.47 137.14
C THR A 432 -12.66 118.02 136.73
N ASP A 433 -12.35 117.79 135.41
CA ASP A 433 -11.35 116.86 134.71
C ASP A 433 -11.59 115.29 134.57
N ALA A 434 -10.96 114.40 133.72
CA ALA A 434 -10.05 114.28 132.50
C ALA A 434 -9.92 112.74 132.06
N SER A 435 -9.21 112.11 131.05
CA SER A 435 -8.46 112.35 129.74
C SER A 435 -7.99 111.00 129.02
N ASP A 436 -7.70 110.99 127.68
CA ASP A 436 -6.84 110.09 126.78
C ASP A 436 -7.04 108.52 126.65
N GLY A 437 -6.51 107.74 125.65
CA GLY A 437 -5.66 107.96 124.43
C GLY A 437 -5.27 106.68 123.58
N ASP A 438 -4.60 106.86 122.41
CA ASP A 438 -3.75 105.97 121.53
C ASP A 438 -4.32 104.62 120.89
N THR A 439 -3.72 103.80 119.97
CA THR A 439 -2.39 103.56 119.29
C THR A 439 -2.49 102.98 117.81
N GLU A 440 -1.37 102.53 117.18
CA GLU A 440 -1.10 102.02 115.79
C GLU A 440 -0.92 100.45 115.66
N ASP A 441 -0.39 99.68 114.66
CA ASP A 441 0.28 99.74 113.29
C ASP A 441 0.32 98.28 112.64
N ALA A 442 0.95 97.74 111.54
CA ALA A 442 1.70 98.09 110.27
C ALA A 442 1.96 96.82 109.33
N ASP A 443 2.36 96.97 108.03
CA ASP A 443 3.25 96.19 107.06
C ASP A 443 3.36 94.62 106.95
N ASP A 444 3.89 93.87 105.92
CA ASP A 444 4.27 94.00 104.46
C ASP A 444 4.70 92.58 103.84
N VAL A 445 5.06 92.47 102.53
CA VAL A 445 5.70 91.37 101.68
C VAL A 445 4.98 90.00 101.46
N ASP A 446 5.17 89.13 100.43
CA ASP A 446 5.84 89.02 99.07
C ASP A 446 6.73 87.73 98.89
N ALA A 447 7.03 87.32 97.64
CA ALA A 447 7.86 86.18 97.15
C ALA A 447 7.31 84.73 97.26
N LEU A 448 7.93 83.67 96.68
CA LEU A 448 8.30 83.29 95.28
C LEU A 448 8.90 81.84 95.28
N GLU A 449 9.01 81.18 94.10
CA GLU A 449 9.88 79.98 93.80
C GLU A 449 9.60 78.65 94.59
N GLU A 450 10.12 77.45 94.29
CA GLU A 450 11.12 76.93 93.31
C GLU A 450 10.94 75.40 93.04
N GLY A 451 11.48 74.88 91.90
CA GLY A 451 11.97 73.48 91.66
C GLY A 451 11.00 72.27 91.76
N ASP A 452 11.35 71.04 91.34
CA ASP A 452 12.30 70.54 90.29
C ASP A 452 11.76 69.14 89.82
N GLU A 453 12.42 68.12 89.25
CA GLU A 453 13.83 67.68 89.05
C GLU A 453 13.95 66.88 87.71
N VAL A 454 15.17 66.55 87.26
CA VAL A 454 15.54 65.98 85.94
C VAL A 454 16.00 64.50 86.03
N ILE A 455 15.97 63.72 84.92
CA ILE A 455 17.06 62.78 84.48
C ILE A 455 16.75 62.11 83.12
N GLU A 456 17.82 61.90 82.32
CA GLU A 456 17.81 61.35 80.95
C GLU A 456 18.18 59.85 80.89
N ILE A 457 17.99 59.20 79.73
CA ILE A 457 19.06 58.61 78.87
C ILE A 457 18.45 57.84 77.68
N ALA A 458 19.12 57.89 76.52
CA ALA A 458 18.75 57.30 75.21
C ALA A 458 19.81 56.23 74.80
N PRO A 459 19.98 55.76 73.53
CA PRO A 459 19.25 56.05 72.29
C PRO A 459 18.94 54.83 71.36
N GLU A 460 18.32 55.16 70.22
CA GLU A 460 18.50 54.66 68.82
C GLU A 460 19.07 53.27 68.50
N ASP A 461 18.47 52.62 67.47
CA ASP A 461 19.15 52.32 66.20
C ASP A 461 18.09 52.22 65.06
N GLU A 462 18.51 52.34 63.80
CA GLU A 462 17.66 52.31 62.57
C GLU A 462 17.52 50.84 62.05
N GLU A 463 16.92 50.47 60.91
CA GLU A 463 17.15 50.89 59.51
C GLU A 463 15.88 50.76 58.63
N ASP A 464 16.01 51.23 57.39
CA ASP A 464 14.99 51.30 56.32
C ASP A 464 15.03 50.05 55.40
N ASP A 465 13.98 49.84 54.60
CA ASP A 465 14.05 49.58 53.14
C ASP A 465 12.69 49.17 52.55
N SER A 466 12.50 49.44 51.25
CA SER A 466 11.25 49.24 50.52
C SER A 466 11.47 48.99 49.03
N GLU A 467 10.41 48.55 48.32
CA GLU A 467 10.35 48.44 46.85
C GLU A 467 11.30 47.34 46.26
N GLU A 468 11.18 46.84 45.02
CA GLU A 468 10.19 47.08 43.96
C GLU A 468 9.85 45.79 43.16
N SER A 469 9.31 45.93 41.95
CA SER A 469 8.80 44.92 41.02
C SER A 469 9.86 44.11 40.26
N ASP A 470 9.40 43.09 39.53
CA ASP A 470 9.46 42.96 38.04
C ASP A 470 8.89 41.54 37.72
N ASP A 471 7.82 41.38 36.92
CA ASP A 471 7.69 41.52 35.46
C ASP A 471 8.61 40.59 34.65
N ASP A 472 8.00 39.63 33.94
CA ASP A 472 8.50 38.87 32.78
C ASP A 472 7.33 38.02 32.23
N GLU A 473 6.42 38.66 31.47
CA GLU A 473 5.51 37.97 30.54
C GLU A 473 6.18 37.94 29.16
N ASP A 474 6.37 36.75 28.58
CA ASP A 474 6.70 36.57 27.16
C ASP A 474 5.86 35.40 26.62
N GLU A 475 4.72 35.72 26.02
CA GLU A 475 4.10 34.88 24.99
C GLU A 475 4.80 35.20 23.66
N ASP A 476 5.13 34.17 22.87
CA ASP A 476 5.16 34.35 21.41
C ASP A 476 4.82 33.02 20.73
N GLU A 477 3.89 33.08 19.78
CA GLU A 477 3.54 31.99 18.88
C GLU A 477 4.51 31.98 17.70
N ASP A 478 4.89 30.80 17.19
CA ASP A 478 5.27 30.71 15.78
C ASP A 478 4.86 29.33 15.23
N SER A 479 3.80 29.35 14.42
CA SER A 479 3.34 28.22 13.62
C SER A 479 3.80 28.42 12.19
N ASP A 480 4.50 27.45 11.61
CA ASP A 480 4.68 27.35 10.17
C ASP A 480 4.34 25.93 9.70
N GLU A 481 3.53 25.86 8.65
CA GLU A 481 2.99 24.66 8.00
C GLU A 481 3.18 24.85 6.46
N ASP A 482 3.09 23.76 5.69
CA ASP A 482 3.09 23.69 4.21
C ASP A 482 4.41 23.79 3.37
N ASP A 483 4.37 23.01 2.27
CA ASP A 483 5.07 23.07 0.96
C ASP A 483 6.61 23.22 0.80
N ASP A 484 7.29 22.09 0.53
CA ASP A 484 7.84 21.74 -0.82
C ASP A 484 8.15 20.21 -0.96
#